data_AF-A0AAU9WXS5-F1
#
_entry.id   AF-A0AAU9WXS5-F1
#
_cell.length_a   1.000
_cell.length_b   1.000
_cell.length_c   1.000
_cell.angle_alpha   90.00
_cell.angle_beta   90.00
_cell.angle_gamma   90.00
#
_symmetry.space_group_name_H-M   'P 1'
#
loop_
_entity.id
_entity.type
_entity.pdbx_description
1 polymer ?
#
loop_
_entity_poly.entity_id
_entity_poly.type
_entity_poly.pdbx_seq_one_letter_code
_entity_poly.pdbx_strand_id
1 'polypeptide(L)'
;MVKYEVSSIVITTVFLVLVVLVVTGNIVVCLIIKRSRQMRTPINYLLVNLAVSDILFATFIAPKLIFGLNLSHPEGATGSILCKLVTGGNFAWIPGVSSVVTLVTIAVERYYTVVHPMDPNRKMTKHKLKVILLCSWIFSVIFNIPLFLARTYKREDGKNHCVLSWPKKWMSTANCYAWLFLVVAAVGLMITLYSQVVRPLWLKPKSCVPLSYKQQGVIRVRKRITMMVITVSVIFAICWGAESVEYVLRTTTTLKITFVHIAIVDILVLFNSAVNPLVYGLLNHQFRQKIREVICGTRAVAPRQRTITIEENTNIETKL
;
A
#
# COMPACT_ATOMS: atom_id res chain seq x y z
N MET A 1 -26.27 -19.30 -19.80
CA MET A 1 -26.47 -17.84 -19.68
C MET A 1 -26.74 -17.40 -18.24
N VAL A 2 -27.83 -17.83 -17.60
CA VAL A 2 -28.23 -17.38 -16.24
C VAL A 2 -27.12 -17.50 -15.16
N LYS A 3 -26.41 -18.64 -15.08
CA LYS A 3 -25.29 -18.80 -14.10
C LYS A 3 -24.10 -17.86 -14.33
N TYR A 4 -23.87 -17.44 -15.57
CA TYR A 4 -22.80 -16.51 -15.91
C TYR A 4 -23.20 -15.06 -15.59
N GLU A 5 -24.46 -14.70 -15.81
CA GLU A 5 -25.00 -13.39 -15.44
C GLU A 5 -25.01 -13.18 -13.93
N VAL A 6 -25.47 -14.17 -13.15
CA VAL A 6 -25.47 -14.10 -11.68
C VAL A 6 -24.04 -13.95 -11.13
N SER A 7 -23.10 -14.76 -11.62
CA SER A 7 -21.68 -14.65 -11.22
C SER A 7 -21.11 -13.27 -11.55
N SER A 8 -21.43 -12.72 -12.73
CA SER A 8 -20.98 -11.40 -13.13
C SER A 8 -21.54 -10.28 -12.24
N ILE A 9 -22.84 -10.33 -11.93
CA ILE A 9 -23.49 -9.32 -11.08
C ILE A 9 -22.88 -9.33 -9.67
N VAL A 10 -22.68 -10.53 -9.08
CA VAL A 10 -22.07 -10.67 -7.76
C VAL A 10 -20.64 -10.11 -7.75
N ILE A 11 -19.81 -10.48 -8.74
CA ILE A 11 -18.43 -10.00 -8.85
C ILE A 11 -18.37 -8.48 -8.98
N THR A 12 -19.17 -7.90 -9.88
CA THR A 12 -19.23 -6.44 -10.06
C THR A 12 -19.69 -5.75 -8.77
N THR A 13 -20.70 -6.29 -8.08
CA THR A 13 -21.22 -5.72 -6.82
C THR A 13 -20.15 -5.74 -5.73
N VAL A 14 -19.51 -6.90 -5.50
CA VAL A 14 -18.44 -7.05 -4.49
C VAL A 14 -17.30 -6.08 -4.79
N PHE A 15 -16.88 -5.98 -6.05
CA PHE A 15 -15.82 -5.09 -6.45
C PHE A 15 -16.16 -3.62 -6.21
N LEU A 16 -17.36 -3.17 -6.60
CA LEU A 16 -17.79 -1.78 -6.36
C LEU A 16 -17.85 -1.45 -4.87
N VAL A 17 -18.35 -2.37 -4.04
CA VAL A 17 -18.33 -2.23 -2.58
C VAL A 17 -16.89 -2.08 -2.07
N LEU A 18 -15.97 -2.92 -2.54
CA LEU A 18 -14.55 -2.81 -2.18
C LEU A 18 -13.93 -1.49 -2.63
N VAL A 19 -14.23 -0.99 -3.84
CA VAL A 19 -13.75 0.32 -4.30
C VAL A 19 -14.18 1.42 -3.34
N VAL A 20 -15.45 1.44 -2.94
CA VAL A 20 -15.98 2.41 -1.98
C VAL A 20 -15.26 2.30 -0.63
N LEU A 21 -15.05 1.08 -0.12
CA LEU A 21 -14.33 0.85 1.13
C LEU A 21 -12.87 1.31 1.07
N VAL A 22 -12.17 1.00 -0.03
CA VAL A 22 -10.77 1.43 -0.24
C VAL A 22 -10.69 2.95 -0.28
N VAL A 23 -11.53 3.61 -1.07
CA VAL A 23 -11.52 5.06 -1.24
C VAL A 23 -11.84 5.75 0.07
N THR A 24 -12.96 5.40 0.71
CA THR A 24 -13.40 6.03 1.96
C THR A 24 -12.41 5.78 3.11
N GLY A 25 -11.96 4.54 3.29
CA GLY A 25 -11.04 4.17 4.35
C GLY A 25 -9.69 4.88 4.23
N ASN A 26 -9.11 4.91 3.03
CA ASN A 26 -7.82 5.56 2.80
C ASN A 26 -7.91 7.09 2.82
N ILE A 27 -9.05 7.69 2.44
CA ILE A 27 -9.30 9.13 2.66
C ILE A 27 -9.24 9.45 4.16
N VAL A 28 -9.87 8.63 5.01
CA VAL A 28 -9.82 8.81 6.47
C VAL A 28 -8.38 8.75 6.99
N VAL A 29 -7.55 7.82 6.49
CA VAL A 29 -6.11 7.75 6.81
C VAL A 29 -5.40 9.07 6.50
N CYS A 30 -5.58 9.58 5.28
CA CYS A 30 -5.00 10.86 4.85
C CYS A 30 -5.46 12.03 5.74
N LEU A 31 -6.75 12.10 6.07
CA LEU A 31 -7.31 13.17 6.90
C LEU A 31 -6.74 13.16 8.33
N ILE A 32 -6.65 11.99 8.96
CA ILE A 32 -6.11 11.83 10.32
C ILE A 32 -4.68 12.35 10.40
N ILE A 33 -3.84 11.97 9.45
CA ILE A 33 -2.41 12.33 9.45
C ILE A 33 -2.22 13.82 9.11
N LYS A 34 -3.03 14.37 8.20
CA LYS A 34 -2.98 15.81 7.84
C LYS A 34 -3.38 16.70 9.02
N ARG A 35 -4.45 16.34 9.75
CA ARG A 35 -5.00 17.12 10.87
C ARG A 35 -4.15 17.01 12.15
N SER A 36 -3.56 15.85 12.43
CA SER A 36 -2.81 15.65 13.67
C SER A 36 -1.32 16.00 13.52
N ARG A 37 -0.88 17.14 14.11
CA ARG A 37 0.55 17.51 14.13
C ARG A 37 1.43 16.43 14.78
N GLN A 38 0.92 15.75 15.81
CA GLN A 38 1.63 14.67 16.52
C GLN A 38 1.91 13.46 15.62
N MET A 39 1.15 13.30 14.53
CA MET A 39 1.28 12.20 13.57
C MET A 39 2.22 12.55 12.40
N ARG A 40 2.93 13.69 12.40
CA ARG A 40 3.80 14.10 11.27
C ARG A 40 5.19 13.47 11.32
N THR A 41 5.23 12.14 11.39
CA THR A 41 6.46 11.32 11.39
C THR A 41 6.74 10.74 9.99
N PRO A 42 8.00 10.39 9.66
CA PRO A 42 8.36 9.79 8.36
C PRO A 42 7.50 8.57 7.99
N ILE A 43 7.28 7.65 8.94
CA ILE A 43 6.39 6.50 8.70
C ILE A 43 4.98 6.93 8.32
N ASN A 44 4.40 7.93 8.99
CA ASN A 44 3.03 8.31 8.71
C ASN A 44 2.91 8.96 7.32
N TYR A 45 3.95 9.65 6.83
CA TYR A 45 3.99 10.09 5.43
C TYR A 45 4.07 8.92 4.45
N LEU A 46 4.78 7.83 4.78
CA LEU A 46 4.76 6.59 3.98
C LEU A 46 3.36 5.95 3.98
N LEU A 47 2.66 5.93 5.13
CA LEU A 47 1.27 5.46 5.19
C LEU A 47 0.33 6.33 4.35
N VAL A 48 0.56 7.65 4.29
CA VAL A 48 -0.18 8.53 3.36
C VAL A 48 0.13 8.20 1.92
N ASN A 49 1.38 7.96 1.55
CA ASN A 49 1.71 7.57 0.17
C ASN A 49 1.04 6.24 -0.21
N LEU A 50 1.05 5.27 0.72
CA LEU A 50 0.35 4.00 0.53
C LEU A 50 -1.17 4.22 0.34
N ALA A 51 -1.80 5.02 1.21
CA ALA A 51 -3.22 5.36 1.10
C ALA A 51 -3.56 6.08 -0.22
N VAL A 52 -2.70 6.99 -0.70
CA VAL A 52 -2.86 7.65 -2.00
C VAL A 52 -2.74 6.65 -3.15
N SER A 53 -1.75 5.76 -3.11
CA SER A 53 -1.61 4.68 -4.09
C SER A 53 -2.85 3.78 -4.12
N ASP A 54 -3.36 3.37 -2.95
CA ASP A 54 -4.55 2.52 -2.84
C ASP A 54 -5.81 3.19 -3.44
N ILE A 55 -6.03 4.48 -3.16
CA ILE A 55 -7.14 5.27 -3.75
C ILE A 55 -7.00 5.33 -5.27
N LEU A 56 -5.80 5.65 -5.77
CA LEU A 56 -5.56 5.77 -7.21
C LEU A 56 -5.72 4.41 -7.91
N PHE A 57 -5.22 3.33 -7.30
CA PHE A 57 -5.42 1.97 -7.80
C PHE A 57 -6.91 1.68 -7.96
N ALA A 58 -7.69 1.81 -6.88
CA ALA A 58 -9.12 1.54 -6.86
C ALA A 58 -9.90 2.37 -7.90
N THR A 59 -9.55 3.65 -8.02
CA THR A 59 -10.21 4.58 -8.96
C THR A 59 -9.90 4.22 -10.41
N PHE A 60 -8.65 3.89 -10.73
CA PHE A 60 -8.25 3.58 -12.11
C PHE A 60 -8.58 2.16 -12.55
N ILE A 61 -8.76 1.21 -11.62
CA ILE A 61 -9.15 -0.16 -11.98
C ILE A 61 -10.67 -0.28 -12.20
N ALA A 62 -11.48 0.59 -11.59
CA ALA A 62 -12.94 0.52 -11.67
C ALA A 62 -13.52 0.60 -13.10
N PRO A 63 -13.05 1.50 -13.99
CA PRO A 63 -13.57 1.56 -15.35
C PRO A 63 -13.34 0.28 -16.16
N LYS A 64 -12.22 -0.42 -15.96
CA LYS A 64 -11.92 -1.72 -16.61
C LYS A 64 -13.03 -2.73 -16.34
N LEU A 65 -13.50 -2.80 -15.10
CA LEU A 65 -14.53 -3.76 -14.71
C LEU A 65 -15.94 -3.31 -15.12
N ILE A 66 -16.27 -2.03 -14.91
CA ILE A 66 -17.61 -1.47 -15.22
C ILE A 66 -17.90 -1.58 -16.72
N PHE A 67 -16.92 -1.22 -17.56
CA PHE A 67 -17.11 -1.18 -19.00
C PHE A 67 -16.66 -2.45 -19.72
N GLY A 68 -15.85 -3.30 -19.10
CA GLY A 68 -15.18 -4.42 -19.75
C GLY A 68 -16.11 -5.47 -20.40
N LEU A 69 -17.33 -5.62 -19.89
CA LEU A 69 -18.29 -6.62 -20.37
C LEU A 69 -19.23 -6.10 -21.46
N ASN A 70 -19.61 -4.82 -21.39
CA ASN A 70 -20.72 -4.28 -22.18
C ASN A 70 -20.30 -3.20 -23.19
N LEU A 71 -19.12 -2.61 -23.04
CA LEU A 71 -18.64 -1.55 -23.93
C LEU A 71 -17.99 -2.13 -25.18
N SER A 72 -18.53 -1.78 -26.35
CA SER A 72 -17.82 -1.92 -27.62
C SER A 72 -17.01 -0.66 -27.89
N HIS A 73 -15.69 -0.80 -28.10
CA HIS A 73 -14.83 0.34 -28.37
C HIS A 73 -15.06 0.92 -29.78
N PRO A 74 -15.00 2.25 -29.95
CA PRO A 74 -15.05 2.84 -31.28
C PRO A 74 -13.82 2.43 -32.09
N GLU A 75 -13.93 2.42 -33.42
CA GLU A 75 -12.79 2.13 -34.29
C GLU A 75 -11.81 3.31 -34.35
N GLY A 76 -10.56 3.02 -34.71
CA GLY A 76 -9.51 4.01 -34.90
C GLY A 76 -8.77 4.41 -33.60
N ALA A 77 -8.12 5.58 -33.64
CA ALA A 77 -7.28 6.07 -32.56
C ALA A 77 -8.03 6.24 -31.23
N THR A 78 -9.28 6.68 -31.29
CA THR A 78 -10.14 6.88 -30.11
C THR A 78 -10.34 5.59 -29.32
N GLY A 79 -10.61 4.47 -29.98
CA GLY A 79 -10.75 3.17 -29.32
C GLY A 79 -9.47 2.70 -28.66
N SER A 80 -8.33 2.92 -29.32
CA SER A 80 -7.00 2.57 -28.79
C SER A 80 -6.66 3.39 -27.55
N ILE A 81 -6.90 4.71 -27.58
CA ILE A 81 -6.68 5.61 -26.44
C ILE A 81 -7.59 5.20 -25.27
N LEU A 82 -8.88 4.98 -25.52
CA LEU A 82 -9.83 4.56 -24.49
C LEU A 82 -9.44 3.22 -23.86
N CYS A 83 -9.01 2.27 -24.67
CA CYS A 83 -8.52 0.97 -24.21
C CYS A 83 -7.23 1.09 -23.38
N LYS A 84 -6.26 1.89 -23.80
CA LYS A 84 -4.98 2.02 -23.09
C LYS A 84 -5.11 2.82 -21.80
N LEU A 85 -5.96 3.84 -21.77
CA LEU A 85 -6.02 4.83 -20.69
C LEU A 85 -7.18 4.61 -19.71
N VAL A 86 -8.26 3.95 -20.11
CA VAL A 86 -9.46 3.86 -19.27
C VAL A 86 -9.84 2.40 -19.02
N THR A 87 -10.17 1.66 -20.07
CA THR A 87 -10.78 0.32 -19.92
C THR A 87 -9.78 -0.82 -19.83
N GLY A 88 -8.50 -0.57 -20.14
CA GLY A 88 -7.42 -1.57 -20.02
C GLY A 88 -6.82 -1.67 -18.62
N GLY A 89 -7.09 -0.71 -17.74
CA GLY A 89 -6.58 -0.70 -16.36
C GLY A 89 -5.09 -0.40 -16.21
N ASN A 90 -4.38 0.02 -17.27
CA ASN A 90 -2.94 0.27 -17.22
C ASN A 90 -2.55 1.32 -16.15
N PHE A 91 -3.35 2.38 -15.99
CA PHE A 91 -3.09 3.39 -14.96
C PHE A 91 -3.25 2.88 -13.53
N ALA A 92 -4.00 1.80 -13.30
CA ALA A 92 -4.10 1.21 -11.96
C ALA A 92 -2.78 0.55 -11.54
N TRP A 93 -2.02 -0.01 -12.49
CA TRP A 93 -0.77 -0.71 -12.16
C TRP A 93 0.38 0.22 -11.73
N ILE A 94 0.32 1.51 -12.10
CA ILE A 94 1.29 2.52 -11.67
C ILE A 94 1.28 2.72 -10.13
N PRO A 95 0.16 3.10 -9.49
CA PRO A 95 0.10 3.16 -8.04
C PRO A 95 0.32 1.79 -7.39
N GLY A 96 -0.02 0.70 -8.09
CA GLY A 96 0.35 -0.68 -7.71
C GLY A 96 1.85 -0.83 -7.44
N VAL A 97 2.71 -0.51 -8.41
CA VAL A 97 4.18 -0.56 -8.23
C VAL A 97 4.65 0.41 -7.13
N SER A 98 4.05 1.61 -7.06
CA SER A 98 4.38 2.60 -6.02
C SER A 98 4.10 2.05 -4.62
N SER A 99 3.01 1.29 -4.44
CA SER A 99 2.67 0.61 -3.19
C SER A 99 3.74 -0.41 -2.76
N VAL A 100 4.28 -1.20 -3.71
CA VAL A 100 5.35 -2.17 -3.45
C VAL A 100 6.59 -1.47 -2.91
N VAL A 101 7.04 -0.43 -3.61
CA VAL A 101 8.22 0.36 -3.21
C VAL A 101 7.98 1.05 -1.87
N THR A 102 6.75 1.50 -1.61
CA THR A 102 6.37 2.11 -0.33
C THR A 102 6.48 1.13 0.83
N LEU A 103 6.01 -0.11 0.67
CA LEU A 103 6.09 -1.15 1.71
C LEU A 103 7.53 -1.53 2.03
N VAL A 104 8.38 -1.66 1.01
CA VAL A 104 9.83 -1.85 1.18
C VAL A 104 10.43 -0.66 1.94
N THR A 105 10.06 0.57 1.57
CA THR A 105 10.56 1.78 2.23
C THR A 105 10.10 1.86 3.70
N ILE A 106 8.89 1.39 4.00
CA ILE A 106 8.40 1.24 5.38
C ILE A 106 9.28 0.24 6.15
N ALA A 107 9.61 -0.91 5.57
CA ALA A 107 10.51 -1.88 6.20
C ALA A 107 11.90 -1.29 6.47
N VAL A 108 12.46 -0.53 5.52
CA VAL A 108 13.73 0.19 5.68
C VAL A 108 13.66 1.24 6.79
N GLU A 109 12.58 2.03 6.83
CA GLU A 109 12.38 3.04 7.88
C GLU A 109 12.27 2.40 9.27
N ARG A 110 11.56 1.27 9.39
CA ARG A 110 11.50 0.49 10.64
C ARG A 110 12.86 -0.04 11.03
N TYR A 111 13.61 -0.58 10.07
CA TYR A 111 14.96 -1.10 10.29
C TYR A 111 15.87 -0.05 10.92
N TYR A 112 16.03 1.11 10.29
CA TYR A 112 16.90 2.16 10.83
C TYR A 112 16.39 2.72 12.16
N THR A 113 15.07 2.87 12.32
CA THR A 113 14.49 3.39 13.57
C THR A 113 14.69 2.46 14.77
N VAL A 114 14.71 1.14 14.55
CA VAL A 114 14.79 0.15 15.62
C VAL A 114 16.21 -0.34 15.85
N VAL A 115 16.94 -0.67 14.77
CA VAL A 115 18.27 -1.30 14.84
C VAL A 115 19.37 -0.26 15.03
N HIS A 116 19.25 0.92 14.42
CA HIS A 116 20.25 1.99 14.46
C HIS A 116 19.70 3.30 15.06
N PRO A 117 19.17 3.29 16.30
CA PRO A 117 18.49 4.46 16.87
C PRO A 117 19.41 5.66 17.15
N MET A 118 20.72 5.44 17.24
CA MET A 118 21.73 6.45 17.60
C MET A 118 22.48 7.03 16.40
N ASP A 119 22.25 6.52 15.17
CA ASP A 119 22.89 7.04 13.96
C ASP A 119 21.97 8.08 13.28
N PRO A 120 22.26 9.39 13.39
CA PRO A 120 21.41 10.43 12.83
C PRO A 120 21.48 10.46 11.30
N ASN A 121 22.59 10.02 10.70
CA ASN A 121 22.81 10.04 9.26
C ASN A 121 21.95 8.98 8.55
N ARG A 122 21.68 7.86 9.23
CA ARG A 122 20.81 6.79 8.75
C ARG A 122 19.32 7.03 8.99
N LYS A 123 18.95 8.07 9.74
CA LYS A 123 17.55 8.40 10.01
C LYS A 123 16.83 8.85 8.73
N MET A 124 15.62 8.35 8.53
CA MET A 124 14.75 8.77 7.43
C MET A 124 14.31 10.23 7.65
N THR A 125 14.92 11.16 6.91
CA THR A 125 14.53 12.58 6.95
C THR A 125 13.36 12.84 6.00
N LYS A 126 12.62 13.93 6.24
CA LYS A 126 11.51 14.33 5.35
C LYS A 126 11.98 14.61 3.92
N HIS A 127 13.19 15.14 3.76
CA HIS A 127 13.78 15.39 2.43
C HIS A 127 14.09 14.07 1.71
N LYS A 128 14.82 13.15 2.36
CA LYS A 128 15.11 11.81 1.81
C LYS A 128 13.81 11.10 1.42
N LEU A 129 12.79 11.18 2.28
CA LEU A 129 11.49 10.59 2.01
C LEU A 129 10.83 11.19 0.76
N LYS A 130 10.78 12.53 0.61
CA LYS A 130 10.20 13.15 -0.60
C LYS A 130 10.90 12.69 -1.88
N VAL A 131 12.22 12.60 -1.86
CA VAL A 131 13.01 12.10 -3.00
C VAL A 131 12.66 10.64 -3.29
N ILE A 132 12.63 9.77 -2.27
CA ILE A 132 12.27 8.35 -2.44
C ILE A 132 10.87 8.21 -3.05
N LEU A 133 9.89 8.98 -2.56
CA LEU A 133 8.53 8.95 -3.09
C LEU A 133 8.48 9.42 -4.55
N LEU A 134 9.17 10.51 -4.90
CA LEU A 134 9.23 10.97 -6.29
C LEU A 134 9.84 9.91 -7.20
N CYS A 135 10.98 9.33 -6.80
CA CYS A 135 11.64 8.26 -7.53
C CYS A 135 10.74 7.01 -7.65
N SER A 136 9.96 6.68 -6.62
CA SER A 136 9.05 5.52 -6.67
C SER A 136 7.95 5.71 -7.72
N TRP A 137 7.37 6.90 -7.83
CA TRP A 137 6.37 7.21 -8.86
C TRP A 137 6.96 7.18 -10.27
N ILE A 138 8.14 7.77 -10.47
CA ILE A 138 8.84 7.75 -11.77
C ILE A 138 9.16 6.31 -12.18
N PHE A 139 9.74 5.52 -11.27
CA PHE A 139 10.00 4.10 -11.50
C PHE A 139 8.72 3.33 -11.86
N SER A 140 7.62 3.60 -11.15
CA SER A 140 6.33 2.96 -11.40
C SER A 140 5.78 3.25 -12.80
N VAL A 141 5.93 4.49 -13.29
CA VAL A 141 5.54 4.85 -14.65
C VAL A 141 6.39 4.09 -15.66
N ILE A 142 7.72 4.12 -15.50
CA ILE A 142 8.67 3.48 -16.42
C ILE A 142 8.41 1.96 -16.48
N PHE A 143 8.24 1.32 -15.33
CA PHE A 143 8.02 -0.12 -15.23
C PHE A 143 6.74 -0.57 -15.96
N ASN A 144 5.71 0.27 -16.01
CA ASN A 144 4.43 -0.06 -16.63
C ASN A 144 4.34 0.29 -18.12
N ILE A 145 5.33 0.98 -18.71
CA ILE A 145 5.35 1.32 -20.15
C ILE A 145 5.03 0.13 -21.06
N PRO A 146 5.60 -1.08 -20.86
CA PRO A 146 5.31 -2.23 -21.72
C PRO A 146 3.80 -2.57 -21.79
N LEU A 147 3.05 -2.39 -20.70
CA LEU A 147 1.60 -2.63 -20.68
C LEU A 147 0.85 -1.61 -21.55
N PHE A 148 1.25 -0.34 -21.53
CA PHE A 148 0.67 0.70 -22.40
C PHE A 148 0.93 0.43 -23.89
N LEU A 149 2.08 -0.15 -24.21
CA LEU A 149 2.43 -0.52 -25.59
C LEU A 149 1.69 -1.78 -26.06
N ALA A 150 1.53 -2.77 -25.19
CA ALA A 150 0.92 -4.07 -25.52
C ALA A 150 -0.62 -4.06 -25.50
N ARG A 151 -1.25 -3.05 -24.89
CA ARG A 151 -2.70 -2.98 -24.78
C ARG A 151 -3.33 -2.41 -26.05
N THR A 152 -4.29 -3.15 -26.62
CA THR A 152 -5.01 -2.77 -27.84
C THR A 152 -6.45 -3.25 -27.77
N TYR A 153 -7.30 -2.82 -28.71
CA TYR A 153 -8.61 -3.44 -28.89
C TYR A 153 -8.58 -4.42 -30.07
N LYS A 154 -9.38 -5.49 -29.99
CA LYS A 154 -9.60 -6.45 -31.07
C LYS A 154 -11.09 -6.69 -31.24
N ARG A 155 -11.51 -6.99 -32.46
CA ARG A 155 -12.88 -7.36 -32.79
C ARG A 155 -13.09 -8.84 -32.50
N GLU A 156 -14.01 -9.15 -31.60
CA GLU A 156 -14.39 -10.50 -31.19
C GLU A 156 -15.92 -10.51 -30.99
N ASP A 157 -16.61 -11.51 -31.53
CA ASP A 157 -18.08 -11.63 -31.45
C ASP A 157 -18.88 -10.37 -31.86
N GLY A 158 -18.38 -9.66 -32.88
CA GLY A 158 -19.02 -8.44 -33.39
C GLY A 158 -18.83 -7.19 -32.53
N LYS A 159 -18.09 -7.27 -31.42
CA LYS A 159 -17.76 -6.15 -30.53
C LYS A 159 -16.25 -5.91 -30.46
N ASN A 160 -15.86 -4.66 -30.24
CA ASN A 160 -14.46 -4.30 -30.06
C ASN A 160 -14.08 -4.36 -28.58
N HIS A 161 -13.42 -5.45 -28.18
CA HIS A 161 -12.98 -5.69 -26.81
C HIS A 161 -11.54 -5.24 -26.59
N CYS A 162 -11.27 -4.66 -25.42
CA CYS A 162 -9.93 -4.27 -25.01
C CYS A 162 -9.17 -5.52 -24.52
N VAL A 163 -8.02 -5.83 -25.13
CA VAL A 163 -7.26 -7.08 -24.92
C VAL A 163 -5.74 -6.86 -24.86
N LEU A 164 -5.03 -7.73 -24.14
CA LEU A 164 -3.59 -7.59 -23.94
C LEU A 164 -2.95 -8.41 -25.05
N SER A 165 -2.35 -7.74 -26.03
CA SER A 165 -1.86 -8.39 -27.24
C SER A 165 -0.38 -8.09 -27.41
N TRP A 166 0.45 -9.01 -26.93
CA TRP A 166 1.89 -8.93 -27.12
C TRP A 166 2.28 -9.29 -28.56
N PRO A 167 3.13 -8.49 -29.24
CA PRO A 167 3.58 -8.80 -30.60
C PRO A 167 4.34 -10.12 -30.71
N LYS A 168 5.13 -10.45 -29.69
CA LYS A 168 5.94 -11.67 -29.62
C LYS A 168 5.77 -12.33 -28.25
N LYS A 169 5.74 -13.66 -28.19
CA LYS A 169 5.54 -14.43 -26.95
C LYS A 169 6.55 -14.07 -25.85
N TRP A 170 7.83 -13.91 -26.22
CA TRP A 170 8.90 -13.57 -25.28
C TRP A 170 8.65 -12.25 -24.52
N MET A 171 7.93 -11.29 -25.12
CA MET A 171 7.64 -10.00 -24.46
C MET A 171 6.66 -10.19 -23.30
N SER A 172 5.64 -11.02 -23.49
CA SER A 172 4.71 -11.39 -22.41
C SER A 172 5.43 -12.12 -21.29
N THR A 173 6.32 -13.05 -21.64
CA THR A 173 7.15 -13.80 -20.70
C THR A 173 8.11 -12.90 -19.93
N ALA A 174 8.77 -11.95 -20.60
CA ALA A 174 9.65 -10.98 -19.97
C ALA A 174 8.90 -10.07 -18.99
N ASN A 175 7.73 -9.56 -19.38
CA ASN A 175 6.88 -8.78 -18.49
C ASN A 175 6.42 -9.59 -17.27
N CYS A 176 6.06 -10.87 -17.46
CA CYS A 176 5.72 -11.78 -16.37
C CYS A 176 6.87 -11.94 -15.37
N TYR A 177 8.08 -12.23 -15.86
CA TYR A 177 9.24 -12.38 -14.99
C TYR A 177 9.65 -11.07 -14.31
N ALA A 178 9.47 -9.92 -14.98
CA ALA A 178 9.72 -8.62 -14.36
C ALA A 178 8.80 -8.37 -13.16
N TRP A 179 7.49 -8.64 -13.29
CA TRP A 179 6.53 -8.52 -12.19
C TRP A 179 6.81 -9.52 -11.07
N LEU A 180 7.08 -10.78 -11.41
CA LEU A 180 7.42 -11.82 -10.43
C LEU A 180 8.69 -11.43 -9.65
N PHE A 181 9.73 -10.99 -10.35
CA PHE A 181 10.97 -10.54 -9.73
C PHE A 181 10.73 -9.35 -8.79
N LEU A 182 9.95 -8.35 -9.22
CA LEU A 182 9.61 -7.19 -8.39
C LEU A 182 8.95 -7.63 -7.07
N VAL A 183 7.96 -8.52 -7.13
CA VAL A 183 7.23 -9.00 -5.94
C VAL A 183 8.13 -9.85 -5.05
N VAL A 184 8.85 -10.83 -5.62
CA VAL A 184 9.73 -11.74 -4.85
C VAL A 184 10.88 -10.96 -4.20
N ALA A 185 11.52 -10.04 -4.93
CA ALA A 185 12.58 -9.20 -4.39
C ALA A 185 12.07 -8.29 -3.27
N ALA A 186 10.90 -7.66 -3.45
CA ALA A 186 10.29 -6.82 -2.42
C ALA A 186 9.95 -7.63 -1.16
N VAL A 187 9.31 -8.79 -1.31
CA VAL A 187 8.95 -9.67 -0.18
C VAL A 187 10.20 -10.20 0.53
N GLY A 188 11.21 -10.66 -0.21
CA GLY A 188 12.49 -11.10 0.36
C GLY A 188 13.18 -9.99 1.15
N LEU A 189 13.21 -8.78 0.60
CA LEU A 189 13.77 -7.61 1.30
C LEU A 189 12.96 -7.25 2.55
N MET A 190 11.64 -7.27 2.49
CA MET A 190 10.80 -7.05 3.67
C MET A 190 11.04 -8.12 4.76
N ILE A 191 11.11 -9.40 4.40
CA ILE A 191 11.38 -10.50 5.34
C ILE A 191 12.73 -10.30 6.02
N THR A 192 13.79 -10.04 5.25
CA THR A 192 15.14 -9.83 5.79
C THR A 192 15.19 -8.64 6.74
N LEU A 193 14.62 -7.48 6.35
CA LEU A 193 14.59 -6.28 7.18
C LEU A 193 13.75 -6.48 8.45
N TYR A 194 12.55 -7.05 8.34
CA TYR A 194 11.70 -7.29 9.50
C TYR A 194 12.29 -8.33 10.44
N SER A 195 12.98 -9.35 9.95
CA SER A 195 13.69 -10.31 10.83
C SER A 195 14.73 -9.59 11.70
N GLN A 196 15.46 -8.63 11.13
CA GLN A 196 16.44 -7.80 11.84
C GLN A 196 15.78 -6.83 12.83
N VAL A 197 14.56 -6.36 12.54
CA VAL A 197 13.77 -5.52 13.46
C VAL A 197 13.18 -6.34 14.62
N VAL A 198 12.72 -7.56 14.35
CA VAL A 198 12.05 -8.42 15.33
C VAL A 198 13.05 -8.94 16.37
N ARG A 199 14.28 -9.29 15.96
CA ARG A 199 15.34 -9.75 16.86
C ARG A 199 15.57 -8.86 18.09
N PRO A 200 15.94 -7.56 17.97
CA PRO A 200 16.22 -6.69 19.11
C PRO A 200 14.97 -6.33 19.93
N LEU A 201 13.77 -6.37 19.33
CA LEU A 201 12.54 -6.00 20.01
C LEU A 201 11.93 -7.15 20.82
N TRP A 202 11.95 -8.40 20.31
CA TRP A 202 11.28 -9.54 20.96
C TRP A 202 12.23 -10.63 21.44
N LEU A 203 13.32 -10.89 20.72
CA LEU A 203 14.18 -12.05 20.98
C LEU A 203 15.40 -11.72 21.85
N LYS A 204 15.79 -10.45 21.92
CA LYS A 204 16.93 -10.04 22.76
C LYS A 204 16.59 -10.22 24.24
N PRO A 205 17.43 -10.91 25.03
CA PRO A 205 17.24 -11.05 26.47
C PRO A 205 17.08 -9.68 27.13
N LYS A 206 16.15 -9.58 28.08
CA LYS A 206 16.01 -8.36 28.87
C LYS A 206 17.31 -8.15 29.65
N SER A 207 17.96 -7.00 29.47
CA SER A 207 19.13 -6.63 30.25
C SER A 207 18.79 -6.65 31.74
N CYS A 208 19.77 -7.04 32.58
CA CYS A 208 19.61 -7.09 34.03
C CYS A 208 19.32 -5.72 34.65
N VAL A 209 19.61 -4.63 33.92
CA VAL A 209 19.25 -3.26 34.31
C VAL A 209 17.79 -2.99 33.97
N PRO A 210 16.93 -2.66 34.96
CA PRO A 210 15.54 -2.36 34.70
C PRO A 210 15.41 -1.09 33.84
N LEU A 211 14.69 -1.22 32.72
CA LEU A 211 14.37 -0.10 31.83
C LEU A 211 13.48 0.91 32.54
N SER A 212 13.78 2.20 32.38
CA SER A 212 12.91 3.28 32.85
C SER A 212 11.51 3.20 32.21
N TYR A 213 10.47 3.63 32.95
CA TYR A 213 9.09 3.68 32.44
C TYR A 213 8.97 4.39 31.08
N LYS A 214 9.74 5.45 30.85
CA LYS A 214 9.80 6.16 29.56
C LYS A 214 10.34 5.26 28.43
N GLN A 215 11.42 4.52 28.70
CA GLN A 215 12.03 3.61 27.71
C GLN A 215 11.11 2.43 27.39
N GLN A 216 10.43 1.87 28.39
CA GLN A 216 9.44 0.82 28.19
C GLN A 216 8.28 1.29 27.30
N GLY A 217 7.79 2.52 27.51
CA GLY A 217 6.76 3.13 26.67
C GLY A 217 7.17 3.22 25.20
N VAL A 218 8.39 3.70 24.93
CA VAL A 218 8.93 3.80 23.56
C VAL A 218 9.02 2.42 22.89
N ILE A 219 9.51 1.40 23.60
CA ILE A 219 9.60 0.02 23.08
C ILE A 219 8.21 -0.53 22.75
N ARG A 220 7.21 -0.35 23.64
CA ARG A 220 5.83 -0.78 23.39
C ARG A 220 5.25 -0.15 22.12
N VAL A 221 5.47 1.15 21.92
CA VAL A 221 5.03 1.87 20.71
C VAL A 221 5.74 1.32 19.48
N ARG A 222 7.06 1.13 19.52
CA ARG A 222 7.83 0.54 18.41
C ARG A 222 7.32 -0.85 18.03
N LYS A 223 7.12 -1.74 19.01
CA LYS A 223 6.56 -3.08 18.80
C LYS A 223 5.21 -3.03 18.08
N ARG A 224 4.30 -2.20 18.58
CA ARG A 224 2.96 -2.04 18.03
C ARG A 224 2.98 -1.56 16.57
N ILE A 225 3.77 -0.53 16.27
CA ILE A 225 3.88 0.00 14.90
C ILE A 225 4.54 -1.03 13.98
N THR A 226 5.59 -1.70 14.44
CA THR A 226 6.25 -2.76 13.67
C THR A 226 5.30 -3.91 13.36
N MET A 227 4.51 -4.39 14.34
CA MET A 227 3.50 -5.42 14.08
C MET A 227 2.47 -4.98 13.05
N MET A 228 2.00 -3.73 13.13
CA MET A 228 1.07 -3.17 12.16
C MET A 228 1.59 -3.24 10.73
N VAL A 229 2.84 -2.81 10.50
CA VAL A 229 3.41 -2.81 9.15
C VAL A 229 3.79 -4.21 8.67
N ILE A 230 4.19 -5.11 9.57
CA ILE A 230 4.39 -6.53 9.24
C ILE A 230 3.07 -7.16 8.78
N THR A 231 1.97 -6.91 9.51
CA THR A 231 0.64 -7.43 9.13
C THR A 231 0.25 -6.97 7.72
N VAL A 232 0.41 -5.67 7.42
CA VAL A 232 0.15 -5.14 6.07
C VAL A 232 1.05 -5.81 5.02
N SER A 233 2.36 -5.95 5.29
CA SER A 233 3.29 -6.59 4.36
C SER A 233 2.98 -8.08 4.11
N VAL A 234 2.47 -8.81 5.10
CA VAL A 234 2.05 -10.21 4.93
C VAL A 234 0.81 -10.31 4.04
N ILE A 235 -0.20 -9.46 4.27
CA ILE A 235 -1.40 -9.42 3.44
C ILE A 235 -1.03 -9.08 1.99
N PHE A 236 -0.14 -8.11 1.81
CA PHE A 236 0.42 -7.76 0.51
C PHE A 236 1.06 -8.98 -0.17
N ALA A 237 1.94 -9.71 0.52
CA ALA A 237 2.64 -10.86 -0.04
C ALA A 237 1.66 -11.95 -0.51
N ILE A 238 0.59 -12.19 0.24
CA ILE A 238 -0.45 -13.16 -0.13
C ILE A 238 -1.21 -12.69 -1.38
N CYS A 239 -1.69 -11.44 -1.38
CA CYS A 239 -2.55 -10.94 -2.45
C CYS A 239 -1.79 -10.74 -3.77
N TRP A 240 -0.59 -10.16 -3.71
CA TRP A 240 0.26 -9.96 -4.89
C TRP A 240 0.97 -11.23 -5.35
N GLY A 241 1.22 -12.17 -4.42
CA GLY A 241 1.70 -13.50 -4.76
C GLY A 241 0.68 -14.26 -5.60
N ALA A 242 -0.60 -14.21 -5.23
CA ALA A 242 -1.66 -14.82 -6.01
C ALA A 242 -1.79 -14.23 -7.43
N GLU A 243 -1.68 -12.89 -7.58
CA GLU A 243 -1.63 -12.25 -8.90
C GLU A 243 -0.40 -12.66 -9.73
N SER A 244 0.75 -12.78 -9.08
CA SER A 244 1.96 -13.25 -9.76
C SER A 244 1.81 -14.69 -10.27
N VAL A 245 1.17 -15.57 -9.49
CA VAL A 245 0.89 -16.96 -9.88
C VAL A 245 -0.09 -16.99 -11.06
N GLU A 246 -1.14 -16.18 -11.03
CA GLU A 246 -2.12 -16.12 -12.12
C GLU A 246 -1.47 -15.70 -13.45
N TYR A 247 -0.60 -14.68 -13.41
CA TYR A 247 0.11 -14.19 -14.58
C TYR A 247 1.07 -15.23 -15.17
N VAL A 248 1.71 -16.04 -14.32
CA VAL A 248 2.54 -17.19 -14.73
C VAL A 248 1.66 -18.27 -15.37
N LEU A 249 0.51 -18.59 -14.78
CA LEU A 249 -0.41 -19.59 -15.33
C LEU A 249 -0.91 -19.20 -16.73
N ARG A 250 -1.23 -17.91 -16.95
CA ARG A 250 -1.62 -17.39 -18.28
C ARG A 250 -0.57 -17.59 -19.36
N THR A 251 0.71 -17.54 -19.00
CA THR A 251 1.82 -17.57 -19.96
C THR A 251 2.38 -18.97 -20.19
N THR A 252 2.25 -19.86 -19.20
CA THR A 252 2.83 -21.21 -19.22
C THR A 252 1.84 -22.31 -19.58
N THR A 253 0.54 -22.09 -19.35
CA THR A 253 -0.49 -23.10 -19.58
C THR A 253 -1.45 -22.70 -20.70
N THR A 254 -2.15 -23.69 -21.27
CA THR A 254 -3.25 -23.48 -22.22
C THR A 254 -4.61 -23.33 -21.52
N LEU A 255 -4.61 -23.15 -20.19
CA LEU A 255 -5.84 -23.01 -19.42
C LEU A 255 -6.62 -21.78 -19.90
N LYS A 256 -7.90 -21.98 -20.20
CA LYS A 256 -8.81 -20.89 -20.56
C LYS A 256 -9.09 -20.04 -19.32
N ILE A 257 -8.30 -18.98 -19.13
CA ILE A 257 -8.53 -17.99 -18.08
C ILE A 257 -9.77 -17.19 -18.46
N THR A 258 -10.85 -17.39 -17.72
CA THR A 258 -12.11 -16.67 -17.93
C THR A 258 -12.07 -15.29 -17.27
N PHE A 259 -12.93 -14.37 -17.73
CA PHE A 259 -13.12 -13.05 -17.09
C PHE A 259 -13.32 -13.14 -15.57
N VAL A 260 -14.01 -14.18 -15.10
CA VAL A 260 -14.23 -14.44 -13.66
C VAL A 260 -12.91 -14.61 -12.90
N HIS A 261 -11.94 -15.34 -13.45
CA HIS A 261 -10.63 -15.49 -12.82
C HIS A 261 -9.91 -14.15 -12.72
N ILE A 262 -9.89 -13.39 -13.82
CA ILE A 262 -9.28 -12.05 -13.85
C ILE A 262 -9.89 -11.15 -12.78
N ALA A 263 -11.22 -11.16 -12.68
CA ALA A 263 -11.94 -10.33 -11.74
C ALA A 263 -11.71 -10.77 -10.28
N ILE A 264 -11.61 -12.08 -10.00
CA ILE A 264 -11.26 -12.60 -8.67
C ILE A 264 -9.89 -12.09 -8.24
N VAL A 265 -8.91 -12.06 -9.15
CA VAL A 265 -7.59 -11.58 -8.76
C VAL A 265 -7.55 -10.06 -8.62
N ASP A 266 -8.23 -9.31 -9.50
CA ASP A 266 -8.40 -7.86 -9.33
C ASP A 266 -9.07 -7.56 -7.96
N ILE A 267 -10.07 -8.35 -7.54
CA ILE A 267 -10.70 -8.28 -6.21
C ILE A 267 -9.69 -8.53 -5.10
N LEU A 268 -8.80 -9.51 -5.25
CA LEU A 268 -7.80 -9.84 -4.23
C LEU A 268 -6.77 -8.72 -4.06
N VAL A 269 -6.33 -8.09 -5.15
CA VAL A 269 -5.45 -6.91 -5.11
C VAL A 269 -6.17 -5.71 -4.48
N LEU A 270 -7.46 -5.55 -4.77
CA LEU A 270 -8.28 -4.50 -4.14
C LEU A 270 -8.49 -4.75 -2.65
N PHE A 271 -8.66 -6.01 -2.23
CA PHE A 271 -8.78 -6.41 -0.84
C PHE A 271 -7.52 -6.06 -0.04
N ASN A 272 -6.32 -6.27 -0.60
CA ASN A 272 -5.07 -5.82 0.01
C ASN A 272 -5.10 -4.32 0.37
N SER A 273 -5.68 -3.50 -0.51
CA SER A 273 -5.83 -2.05 -0.30
C SER A 273 -6.92 -1.71 0.75
N ALA A 274 -7.98 -2.52 0.83
CA ALA A 274 -9.12 -2.29 1.71
C ALA A 274 -8.81 -2.59 3.18
N VAL A 275 -7.92 -3.56 3.43
CA VAL A 275 -7.59 -4.01 4.79
C VAL A 275 -6.67 -3.03 5.52
N ASN A 276 -5.92 -2.20 4.80
CA ASN A 276 -4.94 -1.27 5.37
C ASN A 276 -5.52 -0.36 6.49
N PRO A 277 -6.59 0.43 6.25
CA PRO A 277 -7.22 1.24 7.30
C PRO A 277 -7.71 0.44 8.52
N LEU A 278 -8.20 -0.79 8.31
CA LEU A 278 -8.67 -1.67 9.38
C LEU A 278 -7.50 -2.09 10.28
N VAL A 279 -6.39 -2.50 9.68
CA VAL A 279 -5.16 -2.86 10.40
C VAL A 279 -4.65 -1.68 11.22
N TYR A 280 -4.70 -0.46 10.67
CA TYR A 280 -4.31 0.75 11.39
C TYR A 280 -5.24 1.04 12.57
N GLY A 281 -6.56 0.94 12.39
CA GLY A 281 -7.53 1.14 13.47
C GLY A 281 -7.44 0.10 14.59
N LEU A 282 -7.14 -1.15 14.25
CA LEU A 282 -7.01 -2.25 15.20
C LEU A 282 -5.69 -2.17 15.97
N LEU A 283 -4.56 -1.98 15.28
CA LEU A 283 -3.25 -2.10 15.90
C LEU A 283 -2.69 -0.77 16.40
N ASN A 284 -3.11 0.39 15.88
CA ASN A 284 -2.60 1.69 16.30
C ASN A 284 -3.61 2.47 17.16
N HIS A 285 -3.37 2.53 18.47
CA HIS A 285 -4.24 3.24 19.42
C HIS A 285 -4.36 4.75 19.15
N GLN A 286 -3.26 5.40 18.74
CA GLN A 286 -3.33 6.83 18.36
C GLN A 286 -4.23 7.01 17.14
N PHE A 287 -4.14 6.09 16.18
CA PHE A 287 -4.99 6.10 15.00
C PHE A 287 -6.45 5.89 15.36
N ARG A 288 -6.77 4.93 16.23
CA ARG A 288 -8.13 4.68 16.73
C ARG A 288 -8.75 5.88 17.44
N GLN A 289 -7.97 6.57 18.28
CA GLN A 289 -8.42 7.80 18.93
C GLN A 289 -8.73 8.88 17.90
N LYS A 290 -7.88 9.05 16.89
CA LYS A 290 -8.11 10.04 15.82
C LYS A 290 -9.28 9.68 14.90
N ILE A 291 -9.55 8.40 14.64
CA ILE A 291 -10.78 7.96 13.96
C ILE A 291 -12.01 8.44 14.75
N ARG A 292 -12.04 8.22 16.07
CA ARG A 292 -13.15 8.68 16.92
C ARG A 292 -13.31 10.20 16.91
N GLU A 293 -12.22 10.96 16.95
CA GLU A 293 -12.27 12.43 16.85
C GLU A 293 -12.84 12.91 15.49
N VAL A 294 -12.52 12.21 14.40
CA VAL A 294 -13.03 12.55 13.06
C VAL A 294 -14.51 12.18 12.91
N ILE A 295 -14.92 11.02 13.43
CA ILE A 295 -16.31 10.52 13.31
C ILE A 295 -17.25 11.22 14.29
N CYS A 296 -16.85 11.40 15.54
CA CYS A 296 -17.70 11.95 16.59
C CYS A 296 -17.65 13.48 16.69
N GLY A 297 -16.98 14.17 15.76
CA GLY A 297 -16.87 15.63 15.73
C GLY A 297 -16.22 16.27 16.97
N THR A 298 -15.70 15.47 17.89
CA THR A 298 -15.22 15.93 19.19
C THR A 298 -13.80 16.46 19.01
N ARG A 299 -13.64 17.79 18.98
CA ARG A 299 -12.33 18.43 19.13
C ARG A 299 -11.81 18.06 20.52
N ALA A 300 -10.97 17.04 20.61
CA ALA A 300 -10.28 16.73 21.85
C ALA A 300 -9.39 17.93 22.22
N VAL A 301 -9.75 18.63 23.30
CA VAL A 301 -8.91 19.62 23.97
C VAL A 301 -7.58 18.94 24.27
N ALA A 302 -6.48 19.48 23.77
CA ALA A 302 -5.16 18.91 24.01
C ALA A 302 -4.89 18.81 25.52
N PRO A 303 -4.26 17.74 26.03
CA PRO A 303 -3.86 17.69 27.43
C PRO A 303 -2.89 18.85 27.68
N ARG A 304 -3.25 19.75 28.59
CA ARG A 304 -2.39 20.83 29.08
C ARG A 304 -1.11 20.16 29.60
N GLN A 305 0.03 20.45 28.99
CA GLN A 305 1.32 20.11 29.59
C GLN A 305 1.36 20.80 30.95
N ARG A 306 1.32 20.04 32.05
CA ARG A 306 1.72 20.57 33.36
C ARG A 306 3.19 20.91 33.24
N THR A 307 3.50 22.18 33.01
CA THR A 307 4.80 22.75 33.35
C THR A 307 4.94 22.55 34.86
N ILE A 308 5.76 21.59 35.26
CA ILE A 308 6.27 21.55 36.62
C ILE A 308 7.34 22.64 36.63
N THR A 309 6.97 23.83 37.08
CA THR A 309 7.93 24.84 37.54
C THR A 309 8.59 24.25 38.78
N ILE A 310 9.83 23.81 38.63
CA ILE A 310 10.71 23.60 39.77
C ILE A 310 11.07 25.02 40.22
N GLU A 311 10.48 25.48 41.32
CA GLU A 311 11.00 26.63 42.05
C GLU A 311 12.35 26.23 42.62
N GLU A 312 13.43 26.60 41.93
CA GLU A 312 14.76 26.68 42.55
C GLU A 312 14.75 27.88 43.50
N ASN A 313 14.47 27.59 44.77
CA ASN A 313 14.72 28.50 45.87
C ASN A 313 16.20 28.85 45.90
N THR A 314 16.50 30.09 45.54
CA THR A 314 17.77 30.75 45.79
C THR A 314 17.82 31.13 47.26
N ASN A 315 18.76 30.55 48.01
CA ASN A 315 19.39 31.10 49.22
C ASN A 315 20.70 30.31 49.41
N ILE A 316 21.82 30.84 48.93
CA ILE A 316 22.88 31.48 49.74
C ILE A 316 23.42 30.54 50.83
N GLU A 317 24.62 30.00 50.62
CA GLU A 317 25.74 30.18 51.57
C GLU A 317 27.09 29.70 50.98
N THR A 318 27.93 30.71 50.71
CA THR A 318 29.36 30.86 51.01
C THR A 318 30.20 29.68 51.53
N LYS A 319 31.40 29.58 50.92
CA LYS A 319 32.75 29.28 51.46
C LYS A 319 33.36 27.88 51.26
N LEU A 320 34.58 27.98 50.70
CA LEU A 320 35.69 27.03 50.48
C LEU A 320 35.54 26.00 49.36
#